data_AF-A0A367F696-F1
#
_entry.id   AF-A0A367F696-F1
#
_cell.length_a   1.000
_cell.length_b   1.000
_cell.length_c   1.000
_cell.angle_alpha   90.00
_cell.angle_beta   90.00
_cell.angle_gamma   90.00
#
_symmetry.space_group_name_H-M   'P 1'
#
loop_
_entity.id
_entity.type
_entity.pdbx_description
1 polymer ?
#
loop_
_entity_poly.entity_id
_entity_poly.type
_entity_poly.pdbx_seq_one_letter_code
_entity_poly.pdbx_strand_id
1 'polypeptide(L)' 'MRQVVRAHRIWFKQTIEDMLREIGVVDTADVADQLVMLRDGAMVSGYLGDPSTVARALYNAGSAVIRRQS' A
#
# COMPACT_ATOMS: atom_id res chain seq x y z
N MET A 1 20.98 -9.18 0.70
CA MET A 1 19.70 -8.96 -0.03
C MET A 1 18.47 -8.91 0.90
N ARG A 2 18.17 -9.95 1.69
CA ARG A 2 16.94 -9.98 2.54
C ARG A 2 16.81 -8.84 3.58
N GLN A 3 17.92 -8.38 4.16
CA GLN A 3 17.91 -7.26 5.11
C GLN A 3 17.54 -5.92 4.45
N VAL A 4 18.04 -5.66 3.24
CA VAL A 4 17.74 -4.43 2.49
C VAL A 4 16.27 -4.38 2.09
N VAL A 5 15.71 -5.50 1.62
CA VAL A 5 14.28 -5.63 1.30
C VAL A 5 13.42 -5.39 2.53
N ARG A 6 13.80 -5.96 3.69
CA ARG A 6 13.09 -5.74 4.95
C ARG A 6 13.15 -4.28 5.39
N ALA A 7 14.34 -3.66 5.35
CA ALA A 7 14.51 -2.26 5.72
C ALA A 7 13.68 -1.34 4.81
N HIS A 8 13.68 -1.58 3.49
CA HIS A 8 12.85 -0.84 2.55
C HIS A 8 11.35 -1.00 2.85
N ARG A 9 10.89 -2.22 3.18
CA ARG A 9 9.49 -2.47 3.52
C ARG A 9 9.07 -1.76 4.81
N ILE A 10 9.93 -1.75 5.83
CA ILE A 10 9.68 -1.04 7.09
C ILE A 10 9.60 0.47 6.85
N TRP A 11 10.59 1.04 6.17
CA TRP A 11 10.61 2.47 5.83
C TRP A 11 9.37 2.88 5.01
N PHE A 12 9.02 2.07 4.01
CA PHE A 12 7.87 2.34 3.16
C PHE A 12 6.56 2.28 3.94
N LYS A 13 6.39 1.28 4.82
CA LYS A 13 5.22 1.19 5.69
C LYS A 13 5.11 2.42 6.60
N GLN A 14 6.20 2.81 7.25
CA GLN A 14 6.24 3.99 8.12
C GLN A 14 5.84 5.26 7.38
N THR A 15 6.33 5.43 6.14
CA THR A 15 5.97 6.56 5.28
C THR A 15 4.46 6.59 5.00
N ILE A 16 3.84 5.44 4.73
CA ILE A 16 2.39 5.35 4.52
C ILE A 16 1.64 5.68 5.82
N GLU A 17 2.08 5.15 6.97
CA GLU A 17 1.45 5.47 8.25
C GLU A 17 1.47 6.96 8.57
N ASP A 18 2.58 7.65 8.29
CA ASP A 18 2.69 9.11 8.44
C ASP A 18 1.66 9.85 7.59
N MET A 19 1.53 9.49 6.31
CA MET A 19 0.54 10.09 5.41
C MET A 19 -0.90 9.81 5.87
N LEU A 20 -1.18 8.60 6.36
CA LEU A 20 -2.50 8.22 6.88
C LEU A 20 -2.86 9.02 8.13
N ARG A 21 -1.88 9.30 9.00
CA ARG A 21 -2.05 10.18 10.17
C ARG A 21 -2.40 11.59 9.76
N GLU A 22 -1.72 12.15 8.75
CA GLU A 22 -1.96 13.50 8.25
C GLU A 22 -3.39 13.69 7.72
N ILE A 23 -3.96 12.66 7.09
CA ILE A 23 -5.33 12.71 6.56
C ILE A 23 -6.40 12.21 7.56
N GLY A 24 -6.02 11.93 8.82
CA GLY A 24 -6.96 11.60 9.89
C GLY A 24 -7.50 10.17 9.89
N VAL A 25 -6.84 9.22 9.23
CA VAL A 25 -7.25 7.81 9.25
C VAL A 25 -7.07 7.20 10.64
N VAL A 26 -8.07 6.46 11.11
CA VAL A 26 -7.98 5.64 12.33
C VAL A 26 -7.30 4.30 12.00
N ASP A 27 -6.58 3.71 12.95
CA ASP A 27 -5.87 2.42 12.79
C ASP A 27 -4.84 2.44 11.64
N THR A 28 -4.08 3.54 11.52
CA THR A 28 -3.08 3.77 10.45
C THR A 28 -2.13 2.60 10.20
N ALA A 29 -1.73 1.85 11.22
CA ALA A 29 -0.85 0.70 11.09
C ALA A 29 -1.49 -0.46 10.30
N ASP A 30 -2.76 -0.75 10.54
CA ASP A 30 -3.49 -1.81 9.84
C ASP A 30 -3.77 -1.41 8.39
N VAL A 31 -4.18 -0.15 8.19
CA VAL A 31 -4.38 0.41 6.85
C VAL A 31 -3.08 0.41 6.04
N ALA A 32 -1.95 0.76 6.66
CA ALA A 32 -0.65 0.72 6.01
C ALA A 32 -0.25 -0.72 5.62
N ASP A 33 -0.50 -1.72 6.48
CA ASP A 33 -0.24 -3.12 6.12
C ASP A 33 -1.07 -3.59 4.92
N GLN A 34 -2.35 -3.20 4.86
CA GLN A 34 -3.22 -3.49 3.72
C GLN A 34 -2.73 -2.82 2.44
N LEU A 35 -2.31 -1.54 2.50
CA LEU A 35 -1.77 -0.81 1.34
C LEU A 35 -0.45 -1.41 0.84
N VAL A 36 0.44 -1.83 1.74
CA VAL A 36 1.68 -2.52 1.36
C VAL A 36 1.36 -3.86 0.68
N MET A 37 0.40 -4.63 1.21
CA MET A 37 -0.03 -5.88 0.59
C MET A 37 -0.60 -5.67 -0.83
N LEU A 38 -1.44 -4.65 -1.02
CA LEU A 38 -1.98 -4.29 -2.33
C LEU A 38 -0.87 -3.89 -3.32
N ARG A 39 0.11 -3.08 -2.88
CA ARG A 39 1.29 -2.74 -3.68
C ARG A 39 2.07 -3.98 -4.08
N ASP A 40 2.36 -4.86 -3.14
CA ASP A 40 3.13 -6.09 -3.38
C ASP A 40 2.42 -6.97 -4.42
N GLY A 41 1.09 -7.14 -4.30
CA GLY A 41 0.27 -7.86 -5.27
C GLY A 41 0.23 -7.22 -6.66
N ALA A 42 0.18 -5.88 -6.74
CA ALA A 42 0.24 -5.13 -7.98
C ALA A 42 1.62 -5.25 -8.67
N MET A 43 2.71 -5.21 -7.91
CA MET A 43 4.07 -5.38 -8.44
C MET A 43 4.32 -6.78 -9.01
N VAL A 44 3.72 -7.82 -8.40
CA VAL A 44 3.78 -9.20 -8.92
C VAL A 44 2.89 -9.35 -10.16
N SER A 45 1.66 -8.84 -10.12
CA SER A 45 0.68 -8.97 -11.21
C SER A 45 0.99 -8.08 -12.42
N GLY A 46 1.68 -6.95 -12.23
CA GLY A 46 2.13 -6.06 -13.30
C GLY A 46 3.12 -6.72 -14.28
N TYR A 47 3.71 -7.85 -13.89
CA TYR A 47 4.52 -8.68 -14.77
C TYR A 47 3.68 -9.56 -15.72
N LEU A 48 2.39 -9.70 -15.47
CA LEU A 48 1.47 -10.65 -16.13
C LEU A 48 0.31 -9.98 -16.87
N GLY A 49 0.04 -8.69 -16.62
CA GLY A 49 -1.10 -7.96 -17.16
C GLY A 49 -0.76 -6.56 -17.65
N ASP A 50 -1.75 -5.88 -18.22
CA ASP A 50 -1.62 -4.49 -18.66
C ASP A 50 -1.33 -3.55 -17.46
N PRO A 51 -0.21 -2.81 -17.46
CA PRO A 51 0.18 -1.93 -16.36
C PRO A 51 -0.88 -0.87 -16.00
N SER A 52 -1.63 -0.37 -16.99
CA SER A 52 -2.66 0.65 -16.75
C SER A 52 -3.84 0.09 -15.96
N THR A 53 -4.23 -1.16 -16.25
CA THR A 53 -5.27 -1.89 -15.55
C THR A 53 -4.86 -2.18 -14.11
N VAL A 54 -3.62 -2.62 -13.89
CA VAL A 54 -3.07 -2.89 -12.56
C VAL A 54 -3.00 -1.62 -11.71
N ALA A 55 -2.53 -0.51 -12.29
CA ALA A 55 -2.47 0.78 -11.60
C ALA A 55 -3.86 1.26 -11.16
N ARG A 56 -4.86 1.14 -12.05
CA ARG A 56 -6.25 1.51 -11.73
C ARG A 56 -6.86 0.63 -10.66
N ALA A 57 -6.60 -0.68 -10.69
CA ALA A 57 -7.06 -1.60 -9.65
C ALA A 57 -6.43 -1.25 -8.28
N LEU A 58 -5.13 -0.99 -8.23
CA LEU A 58 -4.42 -0.58 -7.02
C LEU A 58 -5.00 0.71 -6.43
N TYR A 59 -5.23 1.73 -7.27
CA TYR A 59 -5.81 3.00 -6.84
C TYR A 59 -7.20 2.83 -6.24
N ASN A 60 -8.07 2.07 -6.92
CA ASN A 60 -9.43 1.84 -6.46
C ASN A 60 -9.46 1.06 -5.13
N ALA A 61 -8.65 0.01 -5.02
CA ALA A 61 -8.56 -0.80 -3.81
C ALA A 61 -7.99 0.00 -2.63
N GLY A 62 -6.91 0.75 -2.83
CA GLY A 62 -6.32 1.61 -1.80
C GLY A 62 -7.29 2.69 -1.30
N SER A 63 -8.01 3.33 -2.23
CA SER A 63 -9.05 4.32 -1.88
C SER A 63 -10.19 3.70 -1.04
N ALA A 64 -10.59 2.46 -1.35
CA ALA A 64 -11.63 1.77 -0.62
C ALA A 64 -11.20 1.41 0.81
N VAL A 65 -9.95 0.98 0.99
CA VAL A 65 -9.36 0.68 2.31
C VAL A 65 -9.34 1.94 3.18
N ILE A 66 -8.87 3.07 2.63
CA ILE A 66 -8.80 4.35 3.36
C ILE A 66 -10.19 4.81 3.79
N ARG A 67 -11.17 4.80 2.87
CA ARG A 67 -12.55 5.24 3.15
C ARG A 67 -13.27 4.41 4.21
N ARG A 68 -12.92 3.14 4.36
CA ARG A 68 -13.54 2.27 5.38
C ARG A 68 -13.20 2.70 6.82
N GLN A 69 -12.10 3.43 6.97
CA GLN A 69 -11.47 3.75 8.26
C GLN A 69 -11.52 5.26 8.57
N SER A 70 -12.32 6.01 7.80
CA SER A 70 -12.59 7.45 7.93
C SER A 70 -14.01 7.70 8.42
#